data_AF-A0A8I0L072-F1
#
_entry.id   AF-A0A8I0L072-F1
#
_cell.length_a   1.000
_cell.length_b   1.000
_cell.length_c   1.000
_cell.angle_alpha   90.00
_cell.angle_beta   90.00
_cell.angle_gamma   90.00
#
_symmetry.space_group_name_H-M   'P 1'
#
loop_
_entity.id
_entity.type
_entity.pdbx_description
1 polymer ?
#
loop_
_entity_poly.entity_id
_entity_poly.type
_entity_poly.pdbx_seq_one_letter_code
_entity_poly.pdbx_strand_id
1 'polypeptide(L)'
;MQRRQIALLIGIVGGCTAFVAAADRIGYRERPAGGQDDAWLSRHTSFGPRRDVDIAAPPGGWGRPLRVQGGRHVRIDGRNELIGRIVLRQQTGSIRIANARIFMTDVGDAIAVASRNGHAPDVTLENIVVGGVRGTRAGVHSDIFQGQGDIGRLTITDLTGSSGYQGIFLKGTRGRAVGSVHLKRVALSHSGAALGFLLWFGDGVRKPGDVASPRFPVYLDEVYVTPRPGEDLGRSIYPNKGITDAQGRDIGAYSTDGGRTWRWPPAANIHGVVMAGPPPARFYRQGKGGGQD
;
A
#
# COMPACT_ATOMS: atom_id res chain seq x y z
N MET A 1 1.65 -60.06 -2.95
CA MET A 1 0.44 -59.24 -2.75
C MET A 1 0.36 -58.79 -1.29
N GLN A 2 0.69 -57.54 -0.98
CA GLN A 2 0.12 -56.83 0.17
C GLN A 2 0.44 -55.34 0.02
N ARG A 3 -0.60 -54.55 -0.23
CA ARG A 3 -0.60 -53.08 -0.14
C ARG A 3 -0.69 -52.71 1.34
N ARG A 4 0.14 -51.76 1.82
CA ARG A 4 -0.26 -50.81 2.87
C ARG A 4 0.37 -49.45 2.60
N GLN A 5 -0.48 -48.45 2.79
CA GLN A 5 -0.38 -47.06 2.36
C GLN A 5 0.62 -46.28 3.21
N ILE A 6 1.51 -45.52 2.57
CA ILE A 6 2.26 -44.44 3.22
C ILE A 6 1.45 -43.17 3.00
N ALA A 7 0.87 -42.66 4.10
CA ALA A 7 0.24 -41.36 4.15
C ALA A 7 1.33 -40.29 4.02
N LEU A 8 1.35 -39.58 2.89
CA LEU A 8 2.18 -38.40 2.66
C LEU A 8 1.49 -37.19 3.32
N LEU A 9 1.89 -36.87 4.54
CA LEU A 9 1.58 -35.59 5.17
C LEU A 9 2.42 -34.51 4.48
N ILE A 10 1.86 -33.81 3.49
CA ILE A 10 2.47 -32.61 2.93
C ILE A 10 2.27 -31.48 3.94
N GLY A 11 3.35 -31.13 4.64
CA GLY A 11 3.39 -30.03 5.59
C GLY A 11 3.07 -28.69 4.93
N ILE A 12 1.94 -28.09 5.33
CA ILE A 12 1.59 -26.70 5.09
C ILE A 12 2.34 -25.85 6.13
N VAL A 13 3.65 -25.65 5.94
CA VAL A 13 4.46 -24.71 6.74
C VAL A 13 5.50 -24.04 5.84
N GLY A 14 5.05 -23.31 4.81
CA GLY A 14 5.92 -22.59 3.88
C GLY A 14 5.77 -21.06 3.89
N GLY A 15 4.67 -20.53 4.46
CA GLY A 15 4.34 -19.10 4.34
C GLY A 15 4.88 -18.19 5.44
N CYS A 16 5.05 -18.70 6.66
CA CYS A 16 5.45 -17.88 7.81
C CYS A 16 6.97 -17.72 7.97
N THR A 17 7.77 -18.72 7.61
CA THR A 17 9.23 -18.71 7.81
C THR A 17 9.95 -17.73 6.87
N ALA A 18 9.44 -17.53 5.65
CA ALA A 18 9.99 -16.54 4.72
C ALA A 18 9.78 -15.08 5.21
N PHE A 19 8.75 -14.83 6.02
CA PHE A 19 8.42 -13.49 6.52
C PHE A 19 9.13 -13.14 7.83
N VAL A 20 9.30 -14.11 8.73
CA VAL A 20 10.15 -13.94 9.92
C VAL A 20 11.61 -13.74 9.49
N ALA A 21 12.09 -14.47 8.48
CA ALA A 21 13.42 -14.23 7.89
C ALA A 21 13.57 -12.86 7.22
N ALA A 22 12.47 -12.24 6.74
CA ALA A 22 12.48 -10.89 6.21
C ALA A 22 12.50 -9.82 7.33
N ALA A 23 11.83 -10.07 8.46
CA ALA A 23 11.86 -9.20 9.65
C ALA A 23 13.25 -9.21 10.35
N ASP A 24 13.91 -10.38 10.41
CA ASP A 24 15.28 -10.50 10.93
C ASP A 24 16.33 -9.90 9.99
N ARG A 25 16.16 -10.01 8.66
CA ARG A 25 17.04 -9.34 7.68
C ARG A 25 16.98 -7.81 7.69
N ILE A 26 15.95 -7.23 8.32
CA ILE A 26 15.79 -5.77 8.41
C ILE A 26 16.09 -5.23 9.82
N GLY A 27 16.52 -6.07 10.78
CA GLY A 27 16.99 -5.61 12.09
C GLY A 27 15.91 -4.96 12.96
N TYR A 28 14.70 -5.53 13.01
CA TYR A 28 13.65 -5.07 13.92
C TYR A 28 14.06 -5.33 15.39
N ARG A 29 14.13 -4.27 16.21
CA ARG A 29 14.17 -4.35 17.68
C ARG A 29 13.15 -3.35 18.22
N GLU A 30 12.25 -3.79 19.09
CA GLU A 30 11.32 -2.91 19.79
C GLU A 30 12.10 -1.96 20.71
N ARG A 31 11.77 -0.66 20.66
CA ARG A 31 12.34 0.35 21.55
C ARG A 31 11.37 0.60 22.72
N PRO A 32 11.85 0.72 23.96
CA PRO A 32 11.04 1.19 25.08
C PRO A 32 10.59 2.64 24.86
N ALA A 33 9.33 2.97 25.17
CA ALA A 33 8.80 4.33 25.11
C ALA A 33 9.49 5.27 26.12
N GLY A 34 9.75 6.54 25.75
CA GLY A 34 10.24 7.55 26.73
C GLY A 34 11.19 8.66 26.25
N GLY A 35 11.35 8.91 24.95
CA GLY A 35 12.23 9.98 24.45
C GLY A 35 11.57 11.38 24.45
N GLN A 36 12.35 12.47 24.39
CA GLN A 36 11.84 13.86 24.30
C GLN A 36 10.85 14.06 23.13
N ASP A 37 11.08 13.39 22.00
CA ASP A 37 10.17 13.40 20.84
C ASP A 37 8.79 12.80 21.16
N ASP A 38 8.71 11.95 22.19
CA ASP A 38 7.45 11.32 22.58
C ASP A 38 6.48 12.27 23.27
N ALA A 39 7.01 13.22 24.04
CA ALA A 39 6.24 14.29 24.67
C ALA A 39 5.78 15.33 23.63
N TRP A 40 6.57 15.56 22.57
CA TRP A 40 6.20 16.49 21.51
C TRP A 40 5.08 15.92 20.63
N LEU A 41 5.22 14.68 20.16
CA LEU A 41 4.22 14.00 19.34
C LEU A 41 2.90 13.79 20.09
N SER A 42 2.92 13.51 21.39
CA SER A 42 1.69 13.39 22.19
C SER A 42 0.95 14.73 22.37
N ARG A 43 1.65 15.87 22.25
CA ARG A 43 1.09 17.22 22.44
C ARG A 43 0.74 17.93 21.12
N HIS A 44 1.32 17.53 19.98
CA HIS A 44 1.21 18.24 18.70
C HIS A 44 0.78 17.31 17.55
N THR A 45 -0.39 16.68 17.70
CA THR A 45 -1.02 15.93 16.61
C THR A 45 -2.06 16.73 15.82
N SER A 46 -2.40 17.95 16.26
CA SER A 46 -3.42 18.79 15.63
C SER A 46 -2.84 20.13 15.19
N PHE A 47 -3.02 20.45 13.91
CA PHE A 47 -2.49 21.65 13.27
C PHE A 47 -3.60 22.42 12.56
N GLY A 48 -3.50 23.75 12.56
CA GLY A 48 -4.40 24.58 11.78
C GLY A 48 -4.32 24.27 10.27
N PRO A 49 -5.39 24.50 9.50
CA PRO A 49 -5.44 24.15 8.07
C PRO A 49 -4.48 24.97 7.19
N ARG A 50 -3.84 26.01 7.73
CA ARG A 50 -2.88 26.85 7.01
C ARG A 50 -1.44 26.59 7.42
N ARG A 51 -1.22 25.68 8.37
CA ARG A 51 0.09 25.43 8.95
C ARG A 51 0.82 24.34 8.19
N ASP A 52 2.05 24.60 7.81
CA ASP A 52 2.95 23.58 7.29
C ASP A 52 3.58 22.80 8.45
N VAL A 53 3.81 21.52 8.24
CA VAL A 53 4.20 20.56 9.28
C VAL A 53 5.33 19.70 8.73
N ASP A 54 6.49 19.75 9.37
CA ASP A 54 7.60 18.87 9.07
C ASP A 54 7.84 17.96 10.29
N ILE A 55 7.87 16.66 10.06
CA ILE A 55 8.06 15.63 11.08
C ILE A 55 9.19 14.71 10.61
N ALA A 56 10.18 14.50 11.46
CA ALA A 56 11.26 13.57 11.20
C ALA A 56 11.32 12.49 12.29
N ALA A 57 11.54 11.25 11.90
CA ALA A 57 11.77 10.18 12.86
C ALA A 57 13.08 10.43 13.62
N PRO A 58 13.11 10.19 14.94
CA PRO A 58 14.36 10.15 15.68
C PRO A 58 15.15 8.90 15.32
N PRO A 59 16.45 8.86 15.65
CA PRO A 59 17.22 7.62 15.61
C PRO A 59 16.50 6.49 16.36
N GLY A 60 16.41 5.32 15.74
CA GLY A 60 15.64 4.16 16.22
C GLY A 60 14.13 4.25 16.02
N GLY A 61 13.63 5.30 15.38
CA GLY A 61 12.22 5.47 15.03
C GLY A 61 11.30 5.76 16.23
N TRP A 62 9.98 5.86 15.95
CA TRP A 62 8.97 6.07 16.98
C TRP A 62 8.41 4.75 17.55
N GLY A 63 8.51 3.65 16.80
CA GLY A 63 7.96 2.34 17.20
C GLY A 63 6.44 2.30 17.42
N ARG A 64 5.71 3.38 17.10
CA ARG A 64 4.27 3.52 17.35
C ARG A 64 3.57 4.28 16.22
N PRO A 65 2.22 4.20 16.13
CA PRO A 65 1.46 4.91 15.12
C PRO A 65 1.66 6.43 15.19
N LEU A 66 1.88 7.07 14.03
CA LEU A 66 1.85 8.51 13.87
C LEU A 66 0.44 8.96 13.44
N ARG A 67 -0.15 9.88 14.18
CA ARG A 67 -1.46 10.47 13.84
C ARG A 67 -1.31 11.98 13.70
N VAL A 68 -1.73 12.52 12.56
CA VAL A 68 -1.72 13.95 12.28
C VAL A 68 -3.10 14.40 11.82
N GLN A 69 -3.62 15.44 12.46
CA GLN A 69 -4.90 16.08 12.20
C GLN A 69 -4.62 17.51 11.72
N GLY A 70 -5.11 17.86 10.54
CA GLY A 70 -4.85 19.17 9.93
C GLY A 70 -3.43 19.31 9.38
N GLY A 71 -3.13 20.51 8.90
CA GLY A 71 -1.91 20.80 8.12
C GLY A 71 -2.22 21.16 6.67
N ARG A 72 -1.41 22.06 6.12
CA ARG A 72 -1.40 22.46 4.71
C ARG A 72 -0.39 21.62 3.94
N HIS A 73 0.90 21.85 4.15
CA HIS A 73 1.96 21.01 3.60
C HIS A 73 2.59 20.15 4.71
N VAL A 74 2.29 18.85 4.71
CA VAL A 74 2.82 17.89 5.68
C VAL A 74 3.95 17.08 5.06
N ARG A 75 5.14 17.14 5.66
CA ARG A 75 6.30 16.32 5.27
C ARG A 75 6.67 15.41 6.43
N ILE A 76 6.81 14.12 6.13
CA ILE A 76 7.22 13.09 7.08
C ILE A 76 8.45 12.41 6.50
N ASP A 77 9.57 12.51 7.20
CA ASP A 77 10.79 11.78 6.88
C ASP A 77 11.03 10.69 7.91
N GLY A 78 10.89 9.44 7.49
CA GLY A 78 11.14 8.28 8.34
C GLY A 78 12.62 8.03 8.60
N ARG A 79 13.55 8.71 7.92
CA ARG A 79 15.01 8.52 8.06
C ARG A 79 15.51 7.07 7.93
N ASN A 80 14.78 6.25 7.19
CA ASN A 80 14.94 4.79 7.05
C ASN A 80 14.77 4.03 8.37
N GLU A 81 14.10 4.64 9.34
CA GLU A 81 13.78 4.05 10.64
C GLU A 81 12.45 3.30 10.59
N LEU A 82 12.28 2.42 11.58
CA LEU A 82 11.02 1.78 11.83
C LEU A 82 10.02 2.78 12.43
N ILE A 83 8.92 2.97 11.75
CA ILE A 83 7.80 3.76 12.22
C ILE A 83 6.54 2.86 12.27
N GLY A 84 5.59 3.20 13.14
CA GLY A 84 4.27 2.58 13.08
C GLY A 84 3.45 3.12 11.92
N ARG A 85 2.19 2.67 11.81
CA ARG A 85 1.27 3.20 10.79
C ARG A 85 1.15 4.72 10.83
N ILE A 86 0.85 5.31 9.69
CA ILE A 86 0.63 6.74 9.53
C ILE A 86 -0.84 6.99 9.22
N VAL A 87 -1.49 7.84 10.04
CA VAL A 87 -2.87 8.26 9.82
C VAL A 87 -2.92 9.78 9.74
N LEU A 88 -3.20 10.31 8.55
CA LEU A 88 -3.30 11.73 8.28
C LEU A 88 -4.76 12.09 8.00
N ARG A 89 -5.30 13.09 8.71
CA ARG A 89 -6.70 13.53 8.58
C ARG A 89 -6.78 15.03 8.39
N GLN A 90 -7.82 15.50 7.70
CA GLN A 90 -8.10 16.93 7.50
C GLN A 90 -6.98 17.70 6.78
N GLN A 91 -6.30 17.04 5.84
CA GLN A 91 -5.19 17.62 5.08
C GLN A 91 -5.71 18.53 3.97
N THR A 92 -5.05 19.69 3.75
CA THR A 92 -5.57 20.74 2.83
C THR A 92 -4.67 21.06 1.63
N GLY A 93 -3.36 20.81 1.71
CA GLY A 93 -2.39 21.18 0.68
C GLY A 93 -1.69 19.96 0.07
N SER A 94 -0.52 19.57 0.58
CA SER A 94 0.22 18.41 0.07
C SER A 94 0.77 17.57 1.20
N ILE A 95 0.99 16.28 0.92
CA ILE A 95 1.56 15.31 1.83
C ILE A 95 2.76 14.67 1.15
N ARG A 96 3.88 14.60 1.85
CA ARG A 96 5.06 13.85 1.44
C ARG A 96 5.49 12.93 2.57
N ILE A 97 5.62 11.64 2.29
CA ILE A 97 6.17 10.64 3.21
C ILE A 97 7.38 10.02 2.51
N ALA A 98 8.54 10.09 3.14
CA ALA A 98 9.80 9.62 2.56
C ALA A 98 10.58 8.73 3.52
N ASN A 99 11.39 7.82 2.97
CA ASN A 99 12.40 7.03 3.69
C ASN A 99 11.84 6.33 4.92
N ALA A 100 10.75 5.59 4.79
CA ALA A 100 10.04 5.03 5.94
C ALA A 100 9.98 3.51 5.88
N ARG A 101 10.14 2.88 7.05
CA ARG A 101 9.89 1.46 7.23
C ARG A 101 8.66 1.30 8.12
N ILE A 102 7.56 0.80 7.59
CA ILE A 102 6.33 0.58 8.34
C ILE A 102 6.15 -0.93 8.53
N PHE A 103 6.18 -1.40 9.78
CA PHE A 103 5.85 -2.78 10.10
C PHE A 103 4.65 -2.83 11.02
N MET A 104 3.56 -3.39 10.52
CA MET A 104 2.29 -3.46 11.23
C MET A 104 2.31 -4.61 12.24
N THR A 105 1.99 -4.28 13.48
CA THR A 105 1.73 -5.25 14.56
C THR A 105 0.25 -5.32 14.92
N ASP A 106 -0.55 -4.31 14.53
CA ASP A 106 -2.00 -4.21 14.70
C ASP A 106 -2.75 -4.24 13.35
N VAL A 107 -4.08 -4.22 13.42
CA VAL A 107 -4.97 -4.12 12.25
C VAL A 107 -5.25 -2.66 11.87
N GLY A 108 -5.53 -2.43 10.58
CA GLY A 108 -5.80 -1.14 9.96
C GLY A 108 -4.79 -0.81 8.86
N ASP A 109 -4.99 0.33 8.21
CA ASP A 109 -4.14 0.75 7.10
C ASP A 109 -2.76 1.17 7.59
N ALA A 110 -1.72 0.78 6.84
CA ALA A 110 -0.35 1.22 7.11
C ALA A 110 -0.20 2.72 6.85
N ILE A 111 -0.82 3.23 5.78
CA ILE A 111 -0.90 4.65 5.46
C ILE A 111 -2.34 5.00 5.09
N ALA A 112 -3.00 5.77 5.95
CA ALA A 112 -4.34 6.31 5.69
C ALA A 112 -4.28 7.83 5.52
N VAL A 113 -4.86 8.34 4.45
CA VAL A 113 -4.94 9.78 4.17
C VAL A 113 -6.38 10.21 3.97
N ALA A 114 -6.86 11.15 4.78
CA ALA A 114 -8.14 11.82 4.59
C ALA A 114 -7.91 13.33 4.44
N SER A 115 -8.44 13.89 3.36
CA SER A 115 -8.46 15.33 3.16
C SER A 115 -9.46 16.04 4.07
N ARG A 116 -9.33 17.36 4.15
CA ARG A 116 -10.40 18.23 4.65
C ARG A 116 -11.46 18.41 3.56
N ASN A 117 -12.72 18.53 3.94
CA ASN A 117 -13.82 18.80 3.00
C ASN A 117 -13.49 20.01 2.09
N GLY A 118 -13.66 19.85 0.78
CA GLY A 118 -13.35 20.88 -0.21
C GLY A 118 -11.87 20.97 -0.59
N HIS A 119 -11.03 20.05 -0.12
CA HIS A 119 -9.62 19.96 -0.48
C HIS A 119 -9.27 18.58 -1.03
N ALA A 120 -8.37 18.55 -2.01
CA ALA A 120 -7.83 17.32 -2.61
C ALA A 120 -6.30 17.40 -2.59
N PRO A 121 -5.63 17.02 -1.49
CA PRO A 121 -4.19 17.17 -1.37
C PRO A 121 -3.44 16.22 -2.30
N ASP A 122 -2.34 16.70 -2.85
CA ASP A 122 -1.35 15.85 -3.53
C ASP A 122 -0.61 14.99 -2.49
N VAL A 123 -0.47 13.69 -2.75
CA VAL A 123 0.20 12.74 -1.87
C VAL A 123 1.39 12.14 -2.59
N THR A 124 2.57 12.25 -1.99
CA THR A 124 3.82 11.67 -2.51
C THR A 124 4.41 10.70 -1.49
N LEU A 125 4.58 9.44 -1.88
CA LEU A 125 5.25 8.40 -1.10
C LEU A 125 6.57 8.04 -1.79
N GLU A 126 7.70 8.11 -1.09
CA GLU A 126 9.01 7.86 -1.67
C GLU A 126 9.88 6.98 -0.78
N ASN A 127 10.49 5.95 -1.37
CA ASN A 127 11.42 5.06 -0.66
C ASN A 127 10.78 4.48 0.62
N ILE A 128 9.71 3.71 0.43
CA ILE A 128 8.90 3.16 1.53
C ILE A 128 8.96 1.63 1.49
N VAL A 129 9.17 1.01 2.65
CA VAL A 129 8.94 -0.42 2.84
C VAL A 129 7.80 -0.64 3.83
N VAL A 130 6.83 -1.48 3.47
CA VAL A 130 5.67 -1.80 4.30
C VAL A 130 5.56 -3.31 4.49
N GLY A 131 5.44 -3.76 5.74
CA GLY A 131 5.30 -5.17 6.08
C GLY A 131 4.24 -5.42 7.15
N GLY A 132 3.82 -6.67 7.28
CA GLY A 132 2.94 -7.10 8.37
C GLY A 132 1.48 -6.66 8.26
N VAL A 133 1.06 -6.02 7.16
CA VAL A 133 -0.34 -5.59 6.96
C VAL A 133 -1.25 -6.82 6.98
N ARG A 134 -2.20 -6.86 7.92
CA ARG A 134 -3.13 -7.97 8.13
C ARG A 134 -4.55 -7.44 8.12
N GLY A 135 -5.38 -7.98 7.24
CA GLY A 135 -6.80 -7.66 7.15
C GLY A 135 -7.60 -8.89 6.75
N THR A 136 -8.92 -8.79 6.78
CA THR A 136 -9.80 -9.86 6.31
C THR A 136 -11.01 -9.26 5.61
N ARG A 137 -11.68 -10.05 4.77
CA ARG A 137 -12.90 -9.63 4.07
C ARG A 137 -14.04 -9.27 5.03
N ALA A 138 -14.22 -10.04 6.10
CA ALA A 138 -15.31 -9.87 7.07
C ALA A 138 -14.95 -8.93 8.23
N GLY A 139 -13.67 -8.63 8.42
CA GLY A 139 -13.16 -7.78 9.50
C GLY A 139 -12.59 -6.47 9.00
N VAL A 140 -11.46 -6.06 9.58
CA VAL A 140 -10.78 -4.81 9.20
C VAL A 140 -10.12 -4.99 7.83
N HIS A 141 -10.46 -4.09 6.91
CA HIS A 141 -9.85 -3.99 5.59
C HIS A 141 -8.57 -3.18 5.75
N SER A 142 -7.46 -3.86 6.00
CA SER A 142 -6.15 -3.23 6.16
C SER A 142 -5.44 -3.13 4.81
N ASP A 143 -5.16 -1.91 4.38
CA ASP A 143 -4.43 -1.61 3.16
C ASP A 143 -2.97 -1.17 3.44
N ILE A 144 -2.09 -1.31 2.46
CA ILE A 144 -0.78 -0.63 2.48
C ILE A 144 -0.98 0.89 2.36
N PHE A 145 -1.86 1.30 1.45
CA PHE A 145 -2.27 2.68 1.28
C PHE A 145 -3.77 2.77 1.01
N GLN A 146 -4.45 3.62 1.77
CA GLN A 146 -5.86 3.94 1.54
C GLN A 146 -6.12 5.44 1.56
N GLY A 147 -6.68 5.95 0.46
CA GLY A 147 -7.33 7.26 0.43
C GLY A 147 -8.72 7.19 1.08
N GLN A 148 -8.91 7.92 2.19
CA GLN A 148 -10.16 8.01 2.95
C GLN A 148 -10.95 9.30 2.69
N GLY A 149 -10.46 10.16 1.79
CA GLY A 149 -11.12 11.38 1.32
C GLY A 149 -10.70 11.69 -0.12
N ASP A 150 -10.86 12.95 -0.52
CA ASP A 150 -10.35 13.40 -1.82
C ASP A 150 -8.82 13.36 -1.82
N ILE A 151 -8.24 13.02 -2.97
CA ILE A 151 -6.81 13.05 -3.25
C ILE A 151 -6.66 13.79 -4.56
N GLY A 152 -5.71 14.73 -4.63
CA GLY A 152 -5.32 15.35 -5.89
C GLY A 152 -4.57 14.33 -6.73
N ARG A 153 -3.26 14.44 -6.79
CA ARG A 153 -2.39 13.43 -7.39
C ARG A 153 -1.78 12.53 -6.31
N LEU A 154 -1.87 11.22 -6.48
CA LEU A 154 -1.06 10.25 -5.75
C LEU A 154 0.17 9.87 -6.57
N THR A 155 1.36 10.10 -6.03
CA THR A 155 2.64 9.65 -6.59
C THR A 155 3.30 8.68 -5.62
N ILE A 156 3.63 7.49 -6.07
CA ILE A 156 4.39 6.50 -5.29
C ILE A 156 5.64 6.14 -6.08
N THR A 157 6.81 6.32 -5.49
CA THR A 157 8.09 5.93 -6.08
C THR A 157 8.91 5.12 -5.07
N ASP A 158 9.53 4.03 -5.52
CA ASP A 158 10.35 3.16 -4.67
C ASP A 158 9.58 2.56 -3.48
N LEU A 159 8.44 1.90 -3.75
CA LEU A 159 7.66 1.22 -2.71
C LEU A 159 7.83 -0.30 -2.79
N THR A 160 8.13 -0.93 -1.67
CA THR A 160 8.06 -2.39 -1.51
C THR A 160 7.11 -2.74 -0.37
N GLY A 161 6.08 -3.51 -0.64
CA GLY A 161 5.02 -3.75 0.32
C GLY A 161 4.52 -5.19 0.34
N SER A 162 4.11 -5.68 1.50
CA SER A 162 3.42 -6.95 1.62
C SER A 162 2.11 -6.81 2.38
N SER A 163 1.07 -7.51 1.95
CA SER A 163 -0.20 -7.54 2.67
C SER A 163 -0.84 -8.91 2.67
N GLY A 164 -1.43 -9.26 3.81
CA GLY A 164 -2.28 -10.44 3.95
C GLY A 164 -3.64 -10.27 3.29
N TYR A 165 -4.04 -9.06 2.90
CA TYR A 165 -5.36 -8.75 2.34
C TYR A 165 -5.31 -7.81 1.14
N GLN A 166 -5.07 -6.51 1.33
CA GLN A 166 -5.07 -5.52 0.26
C GLN A 166 -3.83 -4.62 0.28
N GLY A 167 -3.43 -4.16 -0.90
CA GLY A 167 -2.25 -3.32 -1.08
C GLY A 167 -2.61 -1.84 -1.21
N ILE A 168 -2.62 -1.32 -2.43
CA ILE A 168 -3.05 0.06 -2.72
C ILE A 168 -4.53 0.02 -3.09
N PHE A 169 -5.34 0.73 -2.31
CA PHE A 169 -6.79 0.73 -2.48
C PHE A 169 -7.32 2.15 -2.67
N LEU A 170 -7.82 2.40 -3.88
CA LEU A 170 -8.33 3.69 -4.31
C LEU A 170 -9.72 3.53 -4.92
N LYS A 171 -10.74 3.80 -4.11
CA LYS A 171 -12.12 3.85 -4.59
C LYS A 171 -12.39 5.18 -5.29
N GLY A 172 -13.08 5.11 -6.43
CA GLY A 172 -13.64 6.27 -7.12
C GLY A 172 -15.00 6.72 -6.54
N THR A 173 -15.18 6.59 -5.23
CA THR A 173 -16.52 6.63 -4.60
C THR A 173 -17.19 7.96 -4.90
N ARG A 174 -18.48 7.91 -5.24
CA ARG A 174 -19.28 9.12 -5.50
C ARG A 174 -19.14 10.12 -4.33
N GLY A 175 -18.71 11.34 -4.64
CA GLY A 175 -18.41 12.38 -3.63
C GLY A 175 -16.97 12.33 -3.09
N ARG A 176 -16.11 11.44 -3.61
CA ARG A 176 -14.67 11.45 -3.42
C ARG A 176 -13.96 11.48 -4.76
N ALA A 177 -13.03 12.41 -4.94
CA ALA A 177 -12.23 12.56 -6.14
C ALA A 177 -10.82 12.06 -5.90
N VAL A 178 -10.31 11.25 -6.82
CA VAL A 178 -8.87 11.07 -7.02
C VAL A 178 -8.54 11.76 -8.34
N GLY A 179 -7.58 12.67 -8.36
CA GLY A 179 -7.19 13.40 -9.57
C GLY A 179 -6.38 12.54 -10.53
N SER A 180 -5.29 11.94 -10.06
CA SER A 180 -4.49 10.96 -10.82
C SER A 180 -3.65 10.07 -9.91
N VAL A 181 -3.17 8.94 -10.46
CA VAL A 181 -2.28 8.00 -9.75
C VAL A 181 -1.04 7.73 -10.61
N HIS A 182 0.14 7.85 -10.02
CA HIS A 182 1.42 7.56 -10.66
C HIS A 182 2.21 6.61 -9.77
N LEU A 183 2.41 5.38 -10.25
CA LEU A 183 3.19 4.35 -9.57
C LEU A 183 4.46 4.10 -10.37
N LYS A 184 5.62 4.31 -9.73
CA LYS A 184 6.93 4.02 -10.30
C LYS A 184 7.73 3.13 -9.38
N ARG A 185 8.26 2.01 -9.88
CA ARG A 185 9.07 1.08 -9.08
C ARG A 185 8.33 0.66 -7.80
N VAL A 186 7.19 0.03 -7.99
CA VAL A 186 6.31 -0.45 -6.92
C VAL A 186 6.28 -1.97 -6.96
N ALA A 187 6.58 -2.62 -5.84
CA ALA A 187 6.53 -4.07 -5.69
C ALA A 187 5.60 -4.45 -4.54
N LEU A 188 4.54 -5.19 -4.84
CA LEU A 188 3.56 -5.65 -3.84
C LEU A 188 3.52 -7.17 -3.80
N SER A 189 3.38 -7.75 -2.61
CA SER A 189 3.25 -9.21 -2.46
C SER A 189 2.16 -9.60 -1.48
N HIS A 190 1.54 -10.75 -1.73
CA HIS A 190 0.67 -11.37 -0.74
C HIS A 190 1.49 -12.06 0.34
N SER A 191 1.22 -11.73 1.61
CA SER A 191 1.84 -12.39 2.78
C SER A 191 0.87 -13.30 3.54
N GLY A 192 -0.34 -13.53 3.01
CA GLY A 192 -1.39 -14.29 3.67
C GLY A 192 -2.42 -14.84 2.71
N ALA A 193 -3.38 -15.60 3.25
CA ALA A 193 -4.39 -16.33 2.47
C ALA A 193 -5.69 -15.56 2.23
N ALA A 194 -5.84 -14.33 2.74
CA ALA A 194 -7.11 -13.62 2.60
C ALA A 194 -7.35 -13.16 1.16
N LEU A 195 -8.60 -13.26 0.72
CA LEU A 195 -9.05 -12.89 -0.61
C LEU A 195 -9.19 -11.36 -0.72
N GLY A 196 -8.14 -10.71 -1.22
CA GLY A 196 -8.12 -9.28 -1.53
C GLY A 196 -7.22 -8.98 -2.73
N PHE A 197 -7.28 -7.73 -3.20
CA PHE A 197 -6.47 -7.24 -4.32
C PHE A 197 -5.32 -6.39 -3.81
N LEU A 198 -4.12 -6.61 -4.35
CA LEU A 198 -2.95 -5.79 -4.04
C LEU A 198 -2.99 -4.44 -4.76
N LEU A 199 -3.65 -4.37 -5.92
CA LEU A 199 -3.97 -3.11 -6.58
C LEU A 199 -5.47 -3.05 -6.84
N TRP A 200 -6.12 -1.99 -6.36
CA TRP A 200 -7.54 -1.76 -6.65
C TRP A 200 -7.77 -0.31 -7.03
N PHE A 201 -8.18 -0.10 -8.28
CA PHE A 201 -8.57 1.19 -8.81
C PHE A 201 -10.05 1.14 -9.23
N GLY A 202 -10.89 1.98 -8.61
CA GLY A 202 -12.32 2.07 -8.93
C GLY A 202 -13.25 1.57 -7.83
N ASP A 203 -14.56 1.62 -8.06
CA ASP A 203 -15.56 1.40 -7.01
C ASP A 203 -15.91 -0.08 -6.74
N GLY A 204 -15.46 -0.97 -7.62
CA GLY A 204 -15.94 -2.35 -7.67
C GLY A 204 -17.29 -2.48 -8.35
N VAL A 205 -17.65 -3.69 -8.74
CA VAL A 205 -19.06 -4.04 -9.02
C VAL A 205 -19.66 -4.56 -7.73
N ARG A 206 -20.60 -3.83 -7.11
CA ARG A 206 -21.33 -4.30 -5.91
C ARG A 206 -22.75 -4.77 -6.25
N LYS A 207 -23.33 -4.23 -7.32
CA LYS A 207 -24.61 -4.65 -7.91
C LYS A 207 -24.63 -4.38 -9.41
N PRO A 208 -25.55 -4.99 -10.16
CA PRO A 208 -25.77 -4.66 -11.57
C PRO A 208 -25.96 -3.14 -11.75
N GLY A 209 -25.20 -2.54 -12.66
CA GLY A 209 -25.22 -1.10 -12.96
C GLY A 209 -24.18 -0.24 -12.22
N ASP A 210 -23.36 -0.82 -11.34
CA ASP A 210 -22.23 -0.08 -10.75
C ASP A 210 -21.11 0.19 -11.77
N VAL A 211 -20.42 1.32 -11.60
CA VAL A 211 -19.27 1.69 -12.43
C VAL A 211 -18.00 1.08 -11.84
N ALA A 212 -17.45 0.07 -12.51
CA ALA A 212 -16.21 -0.56 -12.08
C ALA A 212 -14.93 0.19 -12.48
N SER A 213 -15.03 1.13 -13.43
CA SER A 213 -13.86 1.84 -13.97
C SER A 213 -13.27 2.84 -12.97
N PRO A 214 -11.93 2.98 -12.90
CA PRO A 214 -11.30 4.15 -12.31
C PRO A 214 -11.86 5.42 -12.94
N ARG A 215 -12.24 6.39 -12.12
CA ARG A 215 -12.71 7.70 -12.59
C ARG A 215 -11.56 8.69 -12.81
N PHE A 216 -10.34 8.18 -12.86
CA PHE A 216 -9.10 8.93 -12.81
C PHE A 216 -8.01 8.17 -13.57
N PRO A 217 -7.06 8.87 -14.20
CA PRO A 217 -5.96 8.24 -14.90
C PRO A 217 -4.99 7.60 -13.91
N VAL A 218 -4.55 6.39 -14.24
CA VAL A 218 -3.51 5.64 -13.53
C VAL A 218 -2.33 5.41 -14.47
N TYR A 219 -1.11 5.73 -14.02
CA TYR A 219 0.12 5.54 -14.77
C TYR A 219 1.05 4.60 -14.01
N LEU A 220 1.48 3.53 -14.69
CA LEU A 220 2.29 2.46 -14.13
C LEU A 220 3.64 2.39 -14.85
N ASP A 221 4.71 2.47 -14.08
CA ASP A 221 6.09 2.33 -14.54
C ASP A 221 6.82 1.36 -13.59
N GLU A 222 7.32 0.24 -14.10
CA GLU A 222 8.01 -0.78 -13.28
C GLU A 222 7.17 -1.25 -12.05
N VAL A 223 5.93 -1.69 -12.28
CA VAL A 223 5.04 -2.17 -11.22
C VAL A 223 4.99 -3.70 -11.21
N TYR A 224 5.25 -4.28 -10.05
CA TYR A 224 5.38 -5.72 -9.83
C TYR A 224 4.41 -6.17 -8.74
N VAL A 225 3.72 -7.28 -8.98
CA VAL A 225 2.76 -7.86 -8.04
C VAL A 225 2.99 -9.37 -7.96
N THR A 226 3.31 -9.86 -6.77
CA THR A 226 3.38 -11.29 -6.47
C THR A 226 2.02 -11.75 -5.94
N PRO A 227 1.25 -12.52 -6.73
CA PRO A 227 -0.05 -13.02 -6.31
C PRO A 227 0.07 -14.05 -5.17
N ARG A 228 -1.07 -14.49 -4.64
CA ARG A 228 -1.11 -15.64 -3.72
C ARG A 228 -0.54 -16.89 -4.42
N PRO A 229 0.08 -17.83 -3.67
CA PRO A 229 0.54 -19.09 -4.25
C PRO A 229 -0.60 -19.82 -4.98
N GLY A 230 -0.34 -20.22 -6.23
CA GLY A 230 -1.30 -20.93 -7.08
C GLY A 230 -2.35 -20.06 -7.77
N GLU A 231 -2.28 -18.74 -7.63
CA GLU A 231 -3.19 -17.82 -8.33
C GLU A 231 -2.50 -17.05 -9.46
N ASP A 232 -3.29 -16.69 -10.48
CA ASP A 232 -2.87 -15.74 -11.49
C ASP A 232 -2.87 -14.30 -10.95
N LEU A 233 -2.10 -13.43 -11.61
CA LEU A 233 -2.02 -12.01 -11.26
C LEU A 233 -3.36 -11.27 -11.45
N GLY A 234 -4.22 -11.73 -12.35
CA GLY A 234 -5.57 -11.16 -12.55
C GLY A 234 -6.46 -11.24 -11.32
N ARG A 235 -6.20 -12.15 -10.37
CA ARG A 235 -6.89 -12.22 -9.07
C ARG A 235 -6.32 -11.28 -8.00
N SER A 236 -5.24 -10.56 -8.31
CA SER A 236 -4.55 -9.64 -7.39
C SER A 236 -4.62 -8.18 -7.83
N ILE A 237 -5.17 -7.88 -9.01
CA ILE A 237 -5.35 -6.53 -9.54
C ILE A 237 -6.81 -6.27 -9.90
N TYR A 238 -7.30 -5.04 -9.71
CA TYR A 238 -8.66 -4.62 -10.06
C TYR A 238 -8.63 -3.27 -10.81
N PRO A 239 -9.38 -3.11 -11.92
CA PRO A 239 -10.36 -4.05 -12.49
C PRO A 239 -9.72 -5.30 -13.09
N ASN A 240 -10.22 -6.48 -12.71
CA ASN A 240 -9.70 -7.76 -13.20
C ASN A 240 -10.38 -8.19 -14.51
N LYS A 241 -9.95 -9.34 -15.08
CA LYS A 241 -10.47 -9.88 -16.33
C LYS A 241 -12.00 -9.99 -16.33
N GLY A 242 -12.63 -9.58 -17.43
CA GLY A 242 -14.07 -9.73 -17.66
C GLY A 242 -14.93 -8.66 -16.99
N ILE A 243 -14.32 -7.61 -16.43
CA ILE A 243 -15.05 -6.47 -15.88
C ILE A 243 -15.37 -5.47 -16.99
N THR A 244 -16.63 -5.02 -17.03
CA THR A 244 -17.12 -3.98 -17.94
C THR A 244 -17.54 -2.73 -17.18
N ASP A 245 -17.57 -1.59 -17.87
CA ASP A 245 -18.15 -0.36 -17.32
C ASP A 245 -19.69 -0.30 -17.50
N ALA A 246 -20.29 0.81 -17.07
CA ALA A 246 -21.75 1.00 -17.16
C ALA A 246 -22.28 1.08 -18.60
N GLN A 247 -21.40 1.28 -19.59
CA GLN A 247 -21.72 1.28 -21.01
C GLN A 247 -21.45 -0.09 -21.67
N GLY A 248 -21.07 -1.10 -20.87
CA GLY A 248 -20.74 -2.43 -21.37
C GLY A 248 -19.38 -2.53 -22.06
N ARG A 249 -18.54 -1.49 -21.99
CA ARG A 249 -17.19 -1.53 -22.56
C ARG A 249 -16.29 -2.35 -21.66
N ASP A 250 -15.44 -3.20 -22.25
CA ASP A 250 -14.43 -3.93 -21.51
C ASP A 250 -13.42 -2.96 -20.88
N ILE A 251 -13.22 -3.10 -19.58
CA ILE A 251 -12.25 -2.36 -18.77
C ILE A 251 -11.40 -3.32 -17.93
N GLY A 252 -11.53 -4.63 -18.15
CA GLY A 252 -10.84 -5.64 -17.36
C GLY A 252 -9.39 -5.80 -17.76
N ALA A 253 -8.54 -6.15 -16.79
CA ALA A 253 -7.16 -6.49 -17.09
C ALA A 253 -7.07 -7.75 -17.98
N TYR A 254 -6.13 -7.75 -18.92
CA TYR A 254 -5.81 -8.90 -19.76
C TYR A 254 -4.30 -9.14 -19.77
N SER A 255 -3.89 -10.39 -20.00
CA SER A 255 -2.47 -10.74 -20.12
C SER A 255 -2.03 -10.80 -21.58
N THR A 256 -0.79 -10.37 -21.83
CA THR A 256 -0.17 -10.37 -23.17
C THR A 256 0.83 -11.49 -23.41
N ASP A 257 1.17 -12.28 -22.38
CA ASP A 257 2.32 -13.20 -22.41
C ASP A 257 2.15 -14.41 -21.48
N GLY A 258 0.93 -14.95 -21.39
CA GLY A 258 0.65 -16.15 -20.59
C GLY A 258 0.66 -15.91 -19.07
N GLY A 259 0.35 -14.69 -18.64
CA GLY A 259 0.11 -14.33 -17.23
C GLY A 259 1.22 -13.51 -16.57
N ARG A 260 2.34 -13.24 -17.27
CA ARG A 260 3.49 -12.52 -16.69
C ARG A 260 3.33 -11.01 -16.73
N THR A 261 2.68 -10.48 -17.74
CA THR A 261 2.43 -9.06 -17.96
C THR A 261 0.94 -8.85 -18.15
N TRP A 262 0.40 -7.88 -17.42
CA TRP A 262 -1.01 -7.51 -17.46
C TRP A 262 -1.17 -6.04 -17.83
N ARG A 263 -2.17 -5.78 -18.67
CA ARG A 263 -2.53 -4.46 -19.21
C ARG A 263 -4.03 -4.27 -19.13
N TRP A 264 -4.47 -3.05 -19.36
CA TRP A 264 -5.89 -2.70 -19.48
C TRP A 264 -6.18 -2.10 -20.85
N PRO A 265 -7.42 -2.25 -21.33
CA PRO A 265 -7.85 -1.55 -22.53
C PRO A 265 -7.91 -0.04 -22.26
N PRO A 266 -7.79 0.81 -23.30
CA PRO A 266 -7.81 2.27 -23.12
C PRO A 266 -9.02 2.81 -22.34
N ALA A 267 -10.18 2.14 -22.44
CA ALA A 267 -11.40 2.52 -21.73
C ALA A 267 -11.28 2.45 -20.19
N ALA A 268 -10.33 1.69 -19.65
CA ALA A 268 -10.07 1.62 -18.20
C ALA A 268 -9.30 2.83 -17.67
N ASN A 269 -8.70 3.65 -18.55
CA ASN A 269 -7.82 4.78 -18.18
C ASN A 269 -6.64 4.38 -17.26
N ILE A 270 -6.14 3.15 -17.42
CA ILE A 270 -4.93 2.64 -16.76
C ILE A 270 -3.86 2.43 -17.82
N HIS A 271 -2.76 3.15 -17.69
CA HIS A 271 -1.65 3.23 -18.65
C HIS A 271 -0.43 2.50 -18.09
N GLY A 272 0.23 1.70 -18.92
CA GLY A 272 1.40 0.91 -18.54
C GLY A 272 1.07 -0.57 -18.30
N VAL A 273 1.89 -1.24 -17.48
CA VAL A 273 1.80 -2.68 -17.21
C VAL A 273 1.95 -2.99 -15.72
N VAL A 274 1.38 -4.12 -15.30
CA VAL A 274 1.79 -4.83 -14.07
C VAL A 274 2.47 -6.14 -14.46
N MET A 275 3.62 -6.39 -13.86
CA MET A 275 4.38 -7.63 -14.03
C MET A 275 4.15 -8.57 -12.83
N ALA A 276 4.02 -9.86 -13.10
CA ALA A 276 3.83 -10.88 -12.09
C ALA A 276 5.17 -11.23 -11.41
N GLY A 277 5.11 -11.41 -10.09
CA GLY A 277 6.27 -11.81 -9.29
C GLY A 277 7.11 -10.62 -8.78
N PRO A 278 8.28 -10.90 -8.19
CA PRO A 278 9.14 -9.87 -7.62
C PRO A 278 9.85 -9.03 -8.71
N PRO A 279 10.27 -7.80 -8.40
CA PRO A 279 11.12 -7.01 -9.28
C PRO A 279 12.53 -7.62 -9.42
N PRO A 280 13.27 -7.31 -10.50
CA PRO A 280 14.63 -7.80 -10.72
C PRO A 280 15.65 -7.24 -9.70
N ALA A 281 15.34 -6.10 -9.09
CA ALA A 281 16.15 -5.48 -8.04
C ALA A 281 15.25 -4.91 -6.94
N ARG A 282 15.81 -4.73 -5.74
CA ARG A 282 15.10 -4.04 -4.65
C ARG A 282 14.89 -2.57 -4.99
N PHE A 283 13.69 -2.05 -4.75
CA PHE A 283 13.39 -0.63 -4.92
C PHE A 283 13.70 0.19 -3.67
N TYR A 284 13.47 -0.38 -2.49
CA TYR A 284 13.81 0.27 -1.24
C TYR A 284 15.33 0.42 -1.09
N ARG A 285 15.77 1.66 -0.85
CA ARG A 285 17.15 2.03 -0.58
C ARG A 285 17.31 2.19 0.93
N GLN A 286 17.95 1.20 1.57
CA GLN A 286 18.45 1.39 2.93
C GLN A 286 19.43 2.56 2.92
N GLY A 287 19.22 3.54 3.79
CA GLY A 287 20.22 4.59 4.03
C GLY A 287 21.55 3.95 4.39
N LYS A 288 22.66 4.52 3.89
CA LYS A 288 23.98 4.21 4.46
C LYS A 288 23.88 4.63 5.92
N GLY A 289 23.78 3.66 6.83
CA GLY A 289 23.84 3.94 8.26
C GLY A 289 25.06 4.81 8.49
N GLY A 290 24.88 5.97 9.12
CA GLY A 290 25.99 6.78 9.59
C GLY A 290 26.80 5.88 10.51
N GLY A 291 27.92 5.37 9.99
CA GLY A 291 29.00 4.89 10.83
C GLY A 291 29.34 6.03 11.76
N GLN A 292 29.26 5.76 13.05
CA GLN A 292 29.98 6.55 14.02
C GLN A 292 31.46 6.36 13.69
N ASP A 293 32.05 7.39 13.07
CA ASP A 293 33.46 7.70 13.26
C ASP A 293 33.58 8.64 14.47
#